data_AF-A0A8H6M2D4-F1
#
_entry.id   AF-A0A8H6M2D4-F1
#
_cell.length_a   1.000
_cell.length_b   1.000
_cell.length_c   1.000
_cell.angle_alpha   90.00
_cell.angle_beta   90.00
_cell.angle_gamma   90.00
#
_symmetry.space_group_name_H-M   'P 1'
#
loop_
_entity.id
_entity.type
_entity.pdbx_description
1 polymer ?
#
loop_
_entity_poly.entity_id
_entity_poly.type
_entity_poly.pdbx_seq_one_letter_code
_entity_poly.pdbx_strand_id
1 'polypeptide(L)' 'LDEVSKDERSSFRRYGRSLKNTRAVQKGVFIRGRRFSAEGLLTLDGMISNTVVEGSMTRERYLDYLEHYVMPL' A
#
# COMPACT_ATOMS: atom_id res chain seq x y z
N LEU A 1 13.18 -4.20 -5.88
CA LEU A 1 12.73 -3.73 -4.57
C LEU A 1 12.00 -2.43 -4.80
N ASP A 2 10.78 -2.34 -4.30
CA ASP A 2 10.01 -1.11 -4.40
C ASP A 2 9.08 -0.99 -3.19
N GLU A 3 8.79 0.25 -2.80
CA GLU A 3 7.90 0.58 -1.69
C GLU A 3 6.57 1.12 -2.21
N VAL A 4 5.47 0.58 -1.70
CA VAL A 4 4.13 1.14 -1.89
C VAL A 4 3.55 1.56 -0.56
N SER A 5 2.98 2.77 -0.50
CA SER A 5 2.25 3.22 0.67
C SER A 5 0.75 3.21 0.44
N LYS A 6 0.01 2.70 1.43
CA LYS A 6 -1.43 2.54 1.42
C LYS A 6 -2.02 3.07 2.72
N ASP A 7 -2.97 3.99 2.61
CA ASP A 7 -3.79 4.42 3.75
C ASP A 7 -5.08 3.60 3.77
N GLU A 8 -5.67 3.38 4.94
CA GLU A 8 -6.93 2.64 5.14
C GLU A 8 -8.11 3.21 4.34
N ARG A 9 -7.98 4.43 3.80
CA ARG A 9 -9.00 5.08 2.95
C ARG A 9 -8.54 5.44 1.53
N SER A 10 -7.40 4.92 1.04
CA SER A 10 -7.01 5.09 -0.38
C SER A 10 -7.83 4.24 -1.37
N SER A 11 -9.02 3.76 -0.98
CA SER A 11 -10.03 3.23 -1.88
C SER A 11 -11.19 4.21 -2.00
N PHE A 12 -11.30 4.88 -3.14
CA PHE A 12 -12.53 5.56 -3.53
C PHE A 12 -13.66 4.54 -3.77
N ARG A 13 -14.91 5.03 -3.91
CA ARG A 13 -16.17 4.27 -3.77
C ARG A 13 -16.13 2.81 -4.23
N ARG A 14 -16.57 1.90 -3.34
CA ARG A 14 -16.81 0.48 -3.68
C ARG A 14 -18.01 0.26 -4.61
N TYR A 15 -19.08 1.07 -4.53
CA TYR A 15 -20.18 1.15 -5.53
C TYR A 15 -20.87 2.52 -5.47
N GLY A 16 -21.50 2.95 -6.57
CA GLY A 16 -22.33 4.17 -6.63
C GLY A 16 -23.46 4.07 -7.65
N ARG A 17 -24.69 4.35 -7.24
CA ARG A 17 -25.85 4.55 -8.14
C ARG A 17 -26.38 5.96 -7.95
N SER A 18 -26.74 6.63 -9.03
CA SER A 18 -27.49 7.88 -8.99
C SER A 18 -28.99 7.57 -9.02
N LEU A 19 -29.81 8.34 -8.29
CA LEU A 19 -31.28 8.23 -8.30
C LEU A 19 -31.89 8.69 -9.63
N LYS A 20 -31.15 9.48 -10.40
CA LYS A 20 -31.48 9.89 -11.77
C LYS A 20 -30.39 9.40 -12.71
N ASN A 21 -30.64 9.34 -14.01
CA ASN A 21 -29.68 8.83 -15.00
C ASN A 21 -28.50 9.80 -15.23
N THR A 22 -27.74 10.08 -14.17
CA THR A 22 -26.67 11.09 -14.10
C THR A 22 -25.42 10.49 -13.43
N ARG A 23 -24.26 11.10 -13.69
CA ARG A 23 -22.97 10.65 -13.15
C ARG A 23 -22.95 10.75 -11.62
N ALA A 24 -22.71 9.64 -10.93
CA ALA A 24 -22.52 9.61 -9.48
C ALA A 24 -21.11 10.11 -9.13
N VAL A 25 -21.00 11.33 -8.60
CA VAL A 25 -19.72 11.94 -8.20
C VAL A 25 -19.50 11.78 -6.69
N GLN A 26 -18.32 11.33 -6.29
CA GLN A 26 -17.88 11.32 -4.88
C GLN A 26 -16.63 12.18 -4.73
N LYS A 27 -16.67 13.13 -3.80
CA LYS A 27 -15.46 13.81 -3.32
C LYS A 27 -14.84 12.96 -2.22
N GLY A 28 -13.65 12.40 -2.45
CA GLY A 28 -12.87 11.78 -1.38
C GLY A 28 -12.07 12.84 -0.65
N VAL A 29 -12.16 12.84 0.67
CA VAL A 29 -11.33 13.69 1.53
C VAL A 29 -10.08 12.88 1.89
N PHE A 30 -8.90 13.46 1.72
CA PHE A 30 -7.64 12.89 2.21
C PHE A 30 -7.63 12.98 3.75
N ILE A 31 -8.30 12.03 4.41
CA ILE A 31 -8.30 11.92 5.87
C ILE A 31 -7.15 11.00 6.23
N ARG A 32 -6.13 11.54 6.90
CA ARG A 32 -4.95 10.81 7.41
C ARG A 32 -5.41 9.75 8.42
N GLY A 33 -5.59 8.52 7.97
CA GLY A 33 -5.82 7.35 8.82
C GLY A 33 -4.51 6.69 9.24
N ARG A 34 -4.54 5.39 9.55
CA ARG A 34 -3.32 4.59 9.68
C ARG A 34 -2.73 4.39 8.28
N ARG A 35 -1.58 5.00 8.02
CA ARG A 35 -0.78 4.74 6.82
C ARG A 35 -0.05 3.43 7.02
N PHE A 36 -0.02 2.59 6.00
CA PHE A 36 0.85 1.44 5.90
C PHE A 36 1.83 1.67 4.76
N SER A 37 3.07 1.25 4.95
CA SER A 37 4.06 1.13 3.90
C SER A 37 4.35 -0.36 3.72
N ALA A 38 4.34 -0.81 2.48
CA ALA A 38 4.66 -2.17 2.11
C ALA A 38 5.87 -2.15 1.18
N GLU A 39 6.78 -3.09 1.37
CA GLU A 39 7.96 -3.22 0.55
C GLU A 39 8.02 -4.63 -0.03
N GLY A 40 8.38 -4.72 -1.30
CA GLY A 40 8.33 -5.96 -2.06
C GLY A 40 9.58 -6.19 -2.89
N LEU A 41 10.05 -7.44 -2.87
CA LEU A 41 11.07 -7.96 -3.77
C LEU A 41 10.40 -8.78 -4.87
N LEU A 42 10.52 -8.26 -6.10
CA LEU A 42 10.03 -8.90 -7.32
C LEU A 42 11.20 -9.42 -8.15
N THR A 43 11.11 -10.66 -8.60
CA THR A 43 12.03 -11.32 -9.54
C THR A 43 11.31 -11.69 -10.82
N LEU A 44 12.03 -12.29 -11.77
CA LEU A 44 11.45 -12.79 -13.02
C LEU A 44 10.41 -13.89 -12.79
N ASP A 45 10.56 -14.66 -11.71
CA ASP A 45 9.64 -15.75 -11.34
C ASP A 45 8.48 -15.28 -10.44
N GLY A 46 8.43 -13.99 -10.11
CA GLY A 46 7.38 -13.38 -9.29
C GLY A 46 7.89 -12.79 -7.99
N MET A 47 6.95 -12.52 -7.07
CA MET A 47 7.23 -11.87 -5.79
C MET A 47 7.75 -12.90 -4.79
N ILE A 48 9.00 -12.73 -4.36
CA ILE A 48 9.69 -13.69 -3.50
C ILE A 48 9.72 -13.27 -2.03
N SER A 49 9.55 -11.98 -1.74
CA SER A 49 9.51 -11.45 -0.38
C SER A 49 8.70 -10.17 -0.32
N ASN A 50 8.03 -9.94 0.80
CA ASN A 50 7.35 -8.70 1.11
C ASN A 50 7.28 -8.46 2.61
N THR A 51 7.14 -7.19 3.00
CA THR A 51 6.84 -6.79 4.37
C THR A 51 5.84 -5.64 4.38
N VAL A 52 5.07 -5.50 5.46
CA VAL A 52 4.10 -4.42 5.66
C VAL A 52 4.31 -3.83 7.04
N VAL A 53 4.55 -2.53 7.08
CA VAL A 53 4.76 -1.76 8.32
C VAL A 53 3.71 -0.67 8.45
N GLU A 54 3.28 -0.41 9.68
CA GLU A 54 2.46 0.76 9.96
C GLU A 54 3.34 2.02 10.04
N GLY A 55 2.88 3.10 9.41
CA GLY A 55 3.60 4.34 9.22
C GLY A 55 4.46 4.31 7.95
N SER A 56 5.57 5.04 7.99
CA SER A 56 6.55 5.06 6.91
C SER A 56 7.54 3.89 7.05
N MET A 57 8.11 3.46 5.92
CA MET A 57 9.31 2.64 5.94
C MET A 57 10.50 3.52 6.35
N THR A 58 11.07 3.27 7.53
CA THR A 58 12.28 3.96 7.98
C THR A 58 13.51 3.20 7.50
N ARG A 59 14.67 3.87 7.53
CA ARG A 59 15.95 3.24 7.17
C ARG A 59 16.20 1.97 8.00
N GLU A 60 15.90 2.00 9.30
CA GLU A 60 16.13 0.87 10.20
C GLU A 60 15.24 -0.32 9.82
N ARG A 61 13.96 -0.06 9.51
CA ARG A 61 13.01 -1.09 9.06
C ARG A 61 13.38 -1.65 7.68
N TYR A 62 13.91 -0.80 6.80
CA TYR A 62 14.39 -1.23 5.50
C TYR A 62 15.62 -2.15 5.62
N LEU A 63 16.59 -1.78 6.47
CA LEU A 63 17.77 -2.63 6.72
C LEU A 63 17.40 -3.96 7.38
N ASP A 64 16.48 -3.94 8.35
CA ASP A 64 15.93 -5.15 8.97
C ASP A 64 15.25 -6.06 7.94
N TYR A 65 14.47 -5.47 7.03
CA TYR A 65 13.84 -6.20 5.94
C TYR A 65 14.89 -6.85 5.01
N LEU A 66 15.94 -6.11 4.63
CA LEU A 66 17.00 -6.65 3.79
C LEU A 66 17.73 -7.81 4.48
N GLU A 67 18.13 -7.61 5.74
CA GLU A 67 18.94 -8.57 6.50
C GLU A 67 18.20 -9.88 6.75
N HIS A 68 16.92 -9.81 7.16
CA HIS A 68 16.19 -10.98 7.62
C HIS A 68 15.28 -11.62 6.56
N TYR A 69 14.90 -10.89 5.51
CA TYR A 69 13.90 -11.36 4.53
C TYR A 69 14.36 -11.32 3.08
N VAL A 70 15.48 -10.66 2.77
CA VAL A 70 16.01 -10.60 1.40
C VAL A 70 17.33 -11.37 1.27
N MET A 71 18.31 -11.11 2.12
CA MET A 71 19.61 -11.79 2.06
C MET A 71 19.56 -13.31 2.27
N PRO A 72 18.62 -13.88 3.07
CA PRO A 72 18.53 -15.33 3.22
C PRO A 72 17.89 -16.09 2.05
N LEU A 73 17.45 -15.39 1.00
CA LEU A 73 16.82 -15.97 -0.19
C LEU A 73 17.84 -16.31 -1.27
#